data_AF-A0A843I652-F1
#
_entry.id   AF-A0A843I652-F1
#
_cell.length_a   1.000
_cell.length_b   1.000
_cell.length_c   1.000
_cell.angle_alpha   90.00
_cell.angle_beta   90.00
_cell.angle_gamma   90.00
#
_symmetry.space_group_name_H-M   'P 1'
#
loop_
_entity.id
_entity.type
_entity.pdbx_description
1 polymer ?
#
loop_
_entity_poly.entity_id
_entity_poly.type
_entity_poly.pdbx_seq_one_letter_code
_entity_poly.pdbx_strand_id
1 'polypeptide(L)'
;VMHKEDAWERWLSSLDLLAAMPTRTVIRITLIRSYNYDERYIPLFAQLVKRGNPHFVEVKSYMHLGHSTRRLKREDMLSHEEVVRWAKALRDELENIGARFSYMDDDEPSRIAVLQNLDRYVDRWIVKPGERA
;
A
#
# COMPACT_ATOMS: atom_id res chain seq x y z
N VAL A 1 12.13 -20.29 -11.02
CA VAL A 1 11.22 -19.33 -11.69
C VAL A 1 11.87 -17.96 -11.63
N MET A 2 12.89 -17.68 -12.43
CA MET A 2 13.58 -16.38 -12.38
C MET A 2 13.89 -15.92 -13.80
N HIS A 3 13.45 -14.69 -14.10
CA HIS A 3 13.55 -13.97 -15.37
C HIS A 3 12.56 -14.43 -16.45
N LYS A 4 11.31 -14.00 -16.30
CA LYS A 4 10.37 -13.87 -17.42
C LYS A 4 10.35 -12.39 -17.82
N GLU A 5 10.59 -12.11 -19.10
CA GLU A 5 10.62 -10.74 -19.65
C GLU A 5 9.27 -10.03 -19.45
N ASP A 6 8.16 -10.78 -19.41
CA ASP A 6 6.80 -10.26 -19.25
C ASP A 6 6.32 -10.16 -17.77
N ALA A 7 7.24 -10.29 -16.81
CA ALA A 7 6.85 -10.34 -15.40
C ALA A 7 6.22 -9.03 -14.89
N TRP A 8 6.72 -7.89 -15.36
CA TRP A 8 6.20 -6.58 -14.97
C TRP A 8 4.83 -6.33 -15.58
N GLU A 9 4.65 -6.68 -16.85
CA GLU A 9 3.41 -6.57 -17.60
C GLU A 9 2.32 -7.43 -16.95
N ARG A 10 2.65 -8.67 -16.57
CA ARG A 10 1.73 -9.54 -15.82
C ARG A 10 1.36 -8.97 -14.46
N TRP A 11 2.34 -8.37 -13.77
CA TRP A 11 2.08 -7.73 -12.48
C TRP A 11 1.14 -6.53 -12.65
N LEU A 12 1.32 -5.73 -13.71
CA LEU A 12 0.40 -4.66 -14.06
C LEU A 12 -1.01 -5.17 -14.41
N SER A 13 -1.13 -6.26 -15.16
CA SER A 13 -2.43 -6.91 -15.41
C SER A 13 -3.10 -7.40 -14.14
N SER A 14 -2.32 -7.81 -13.12
CA SER A 14 -2.89 -8.21 -11.82
C SER A 14 -3.53 -7.04 -11.06
N LEU A 15 -3.05 -5.80 -11.27
CA LEU A 15 -3.70 -4.60 -10.73
C LEU A 15 -5.06 -4.35 -11.40
N ASP A 16 -5.13 -4.54 -12.72
CA ASP A 16 -6.40 -4.39 -13.45
C ASP A 16 -7.43 -5.42 -12.98
N LEU A 17 -6.99 -6.66 -12.72
CA LEU A 17 -7.83 -7.69 -12.11
C LEU A 17 -8.28 -7.28 -10.71
N LEU A 18 -7.37 -6.79 -9.85
CA LEU A 18 -7.68 -6.31 -8.49
C LEU A 18 -8.74 -5.21 -8.50
N ALA A 19 -8.69 -4.30 -9.49
CA ALA A 19 -9.69 -3.25 -9.67
C ALA A 19 -11.09 -3.82 -9.97
N ALA A 20 -11.19 -4.92 -10.73
CA ALA A 20 -12.44 -5.55 -11.12
C ALA A 20 -13.01 -6.58 -10.13
N MET A 21 -12.21 -7.09 -9.20
CA MET A 21 -12.62 -8.19 -8.31
C MET A 21 -13.82 -7.81 -7.41
N PRO A 22 -14.89 -8.62 -7.32
CA PRO A 22 -16.06 -8.37 -6.47
C PRO A 22 -15.81 -8.76 -5.01
N THR A 23 -14.65 -8.40 -4.47
CA THR A 23 -14.26 -8.67 -3.08
C THR A 23 -13.46 -7.50 -2.53
N ARG A 24 -13.27 -7.47 -1.21
CA ARG A 24 -12.44 -6.48 -0.53
C ARG A 24 -10.98 -6.64 -0.97
N THR A 25 -10.35 -5.55 -1.37
CA THR A 25 -9.00 -5.54 -1.93
C THR A 25 -8.10 -4.54 -1.22
N VAL A 26 -6.82 -4.90 -1.09
CA VAL A 26 -5.80 -4.10 -0.41
C VAL A 26 -4.53 -4.12 -1.25
N ILE A 27 -3.89 -2.96 -1.40
CA ILE A 27 -2.51 -2.87 -1.87
C ILE A 27 -1.61 -2.57 -0.67
N ARG A 28 -0.62 -3.41 -0.42
CA ARG A 28 0.37 -3.19 0.64
C ARG A 28 1.70 -2.76 0.03
N ILE A 29 2.18 -1.59 0.44
CA ILE A 29 3.47 -1.02 0.10
C ILE A 29 4.41 -1.23 1.29
N THR A 30 5.46 -2.03 1.08
CA THR A 30 6.54 -2.16 2.06
C THR A 30 7.63 -1.15 1.73
N LEU A 31 7.80 -0.15 2.60
CA LEU A 31 8.83 0.87 2.46
C LEU A 31 10.16 0.42 3.07
N ILE A 32 11.24 0.68 2.34
CA ILE A 32 12.61 0.35 2.69
C ILE A 32 13.45 1.59 2.40
N ARG A 33 14.14 2.12 3.42
CA ARG A 33 14.85 3.41 3.32
C ARG A 33 15.77 3.51 2.11
N SER A 34 16.56 2.47 1.85
CA SER A 34 17.55 2.44 0.77
C SER A 34 17.00 2.14 -0.62
N TYR A 35 15.71 1.81 -0.78
CA TYR A 35 15.16 1.39 -2.07
C TYR A 35 14.07 2.33 -2.60
N ASN A 36 12.97 2.47 -1.86
CA ASN A 36 11.71 3.01 -2.38
C ASN A 36 11.09 4.08 -1.47
N TYR A 37 11.84 4.59 -0.48
CA TYR A 37 11.36 5.61 0.45
C TYR A 37 11.40 7.04 -0.12
N ASP A 38 12.34 7.33 -1.03
CA ASP A 38 12.53 8.67 -1.60
C ASP A 38 11.24 9.23 -2.21
N GLU A 39 10.94 10.50 -1.94
CA GLU A 39 9.70 11.18 -2.37
C GLU A 39 9.52 11.16 -3.89
N ARG A 40 10.61 11.06 -4.68
CA ARG A 40 10.55 10.94 -6.14
C ARG A 40 9.75 9.73 -6.63
N TYR A 41 9.58 8.71 -5.78
CA TYR A 41 8.82 7.50 -6.12
C TYR A 41 7.32 7.62 -5.82
N ILE A 42 6.89 8.62 -5.06
CA ILE A 42 5.49 8.80 -4.67
C ILE A 42 4.56 8.88 -5.89
N PRO A 43 4.85 9.68 -6.95
CA PRO A 43 4.01 9.72 -8.14
C PRO A 43 3.90 8.36 -8.85
N LEU A 44 4.97 7.55 -8.83
CA LEU A 44 4.95 6.21 -9.43
C LEU A 44 4.03 5.28 -8.62
N PHE A 45 4.12 5.30 -7.29
CA PHE A 45 3.21 4.53 -6.45
C PHE A 45 1.75 4.99 -6.59
N ALA A 46 1.50 6.29 -6.68
CA ALA A 46 0.17 6.85 -6.88
C ALA A 46 -0.47 6.32 -8.17
N GLN A 47 0.27 6.25 -9.28
CA GLN A 47 -0.22 5.65 -10.53
C GLN A 47 -0.60 4.17 -10.38
N LEU A 48 0.22 3.40 -9.65
CA LEU A 48 -0.05 1.97 -9.41
C LEU A 48 -1.28 1.77 -8.52
N VAL A 49 -1.41 2.56 -7.45
CA VAL A 49 -2.58 2.53 -6.57
C VAL A 49 -3.84 2.95 -7.32
N LYS A 50 -3.78 4.03 -8.11
CA LYS A 50 -4.90 4.48 -8.93
C LYS A 50 -5.35 3.40 -9.93
N ARG A 51 -4.40 2.74 -10.61
CA ARG A 51 -4.69 1.64 -11.54
C ARG A 51 -5.37 0.46 -10.83
N GLY A 52 -4.86 0.06 -9.67
CA GLY A 52 -5.43 -1.05 -8.92
C GLY A 52 -6.76 -0.74 -8.24
N ASN A 53 -7.08 0.54 -8.01
CA ASN A 53 -8.29 1.02 -7.35
C ASN A 53 -8.70 0.14 -6.12
N PRO A 54 -7.78 -0.10 -5.17
CA PRO A 54 -8.06 -0.97 -4.02
C PRO A 54 -9.02 -0.28 -3.05
N HIS A 55 -9.65 -1.04 -2.17
CA HIS A 55 -10.45 -0.46 -1.09
C HIS A 55 -9.57 0.18 0.00
N PHE A 56 -8.39 -0.40 0.24
CA PHE A 56 -7.43 0.10 1.23
C PHE A 56 -6.01 0.08 0.66
N VAL A 57 -5.17 1.00 1.15
CA VAL A 57 -3.72 0.97 0.93
C VAL A 57 -3.02 0.90 2.27
N GLU A 58 -2.19 -0.11 2.45
CA GLU A 58 -1.36 -0.28 3.65
C GLU A 58 0.08 0.15 3.34
N VAL A 59 0.55 1.20 3.97
CA VAL A 59 1.96 1.63 3.89
C VAL A 59 2.66 1.14 5.15
N LYS A 60 3.64 0.26 5.01
CA LYS A 60 4.31 -0.40 6.14
C LYS A 60 5.82 -0.30 6.04
N SER A 61 6.51 -0.01 7.14
CA SER A 61 7.97 -0.13 7.18
C SER A 61 8.38 -1.59 7.03
N TYR A 62 9.48 -1.82 6.32
CA TYR A 62 10.26 -3.03 6.49
C TYR A 62 10.63 -3.25 7.96
N MET A 63 10.62 -4.52 8.38
CA MET A 63 10.99 -4.96 9.72
C MET A 63 12.16 -5.93 9.61
N HIS A 64 13.23 -5.66 10.35
CA HIS A 64 14.44 -6.47 10.34
C HIS A 64 14.28 -7.77 11.14
N LEU A 65 13.51 -8.71 10.56
CA LEU A 65 13.15 -10.01 11.13
C LEU A 65 13.41 -11.14 10.11
N GLY A 66 13.77 -12.32 10.61
CA GLY A 66 13.90 -13.55 9.81
C GLY A 66 14.97 -13.49 8.70
N HIS A 67 14.72 -14.10 7.54
CA HIS A 67 15.67 -14.19 6.42
C HIS A 67 16.06 -12.84 5.78
N SER A 68 15.36 -11.75 6.13
CA SER A 68 15.63 -10.42 5.58
C SER A 68 16.93 -9.79 6.13
N THR A 69 17.40 -10.28 7.29
CA THR A 69 18.63 -9.78 7.93
C THR A 69 19.90 -10.04 7.12
N ARG A 70 19.85 -11.00 6.18
CA ARG A 70 20.98 -11.34 5.31
C ARG A 70 21.20 -10.34 4.17
N ARG A 71 20.22 -9.48 3.87
CA ARG A 71 20.25 -8.60 2.69
C ARG A 71 20.00 -7.12 3.01
N LEU A 72 19.27 -6.82 4.08
CA LEU A 72 18.89 -5.47 4.48
C LEU A 72 19.35 -5.21 5.91
N LYS A 73 19.78 -3.99 6.19
CA LYS A 73 20.25 -3.57 7.51
C LYS A 73 19.08 -3.10 8.38
N ARG A 74 19.30 -3.01 9.68
CA ARG A 74 18.32 -2.42 10.61
C ARG A 74 18.04 -0.94 10.30
N GLU A 75 19.02 -0.24 9.76
CA GLU A 75 18.93 1.16 9.30
C GLU A 75 17.94 1.35 8.15
N ASP A 76 17.62 0.28 7.41
CA ASP A 76 16.63 0.30 6.34
C ASP A 76 15.18 0.35 6.84
N MET A 77 14.98 0.15 8.15
CA MET A 77 13.68 0.32 8.80
C MET A 77 13.37 1.81 8.97
N LEU A 78 12.13 2.19 8.66
CA LEU A 78 11.60 3.52 8.89
C LEU A 78 10.97 3.60 10.28
N SER A 79 10.99 4.78 10.89
CA SER A 79 10.17 5.08 12.07
C SER A 79 8.69 5.11 11.69
N HIS A 80 7.81 5.03 12.69
CA HIS A 80 6.37 5.15 12.45
C HIS A 80 6.00 6.52 11.86
N GLU A 81 6.58 7.60 12.39
CA GLU A 81 6.38 8.95 11.87
C GLU A 81 6.78 9.10 10.40
N GLU A 82 7.87 8.45 9.99
CA GLU A 82 8.31 8.45 8.58
C GLU A 82 7.30 7.72 7.69
N VAL A 83 6.73 6.61 8.15
CA VAL A 83 5.69 5.87 7.43
C VAL A 83 4.41 6.70 7.30
N VAL A 84 3.95 7.32 8.39
CA VAL A 84 2.75 8.17 8.40
C VAL A 84 2.93 9.38 7.47
N ARG A 85 4.10 10.04 7.51
CA ARG A 85 4.41 11.17 6.64
C ARG A 85 4.37 10.75 5.17
N TRP A 86 5.01 9.63 4.84
CA TRP A 86 5.04 9.11 3.48
C TRP A 86 3.63 8.72 3.00
N ALA A 87 2.83 8.07 3.85
CA ALA A 87 1.45 7.71 3.52
C ALA A 87 0.56 8.94 3.25
N LYS A 88 0.74 10.03 4.02
CA LYS A 88 0.03 11.30 3.78
C LYS A 88 0.46 11.95 2.47
N ALA A 89 1.76 11.93 2.15
CA ALA A 89 2.26 12.43 0.88
C ALA A 89 1.73 11.61 -0.31
N LEU A 90 1.64 10.28 -0.18
CA LEU A 90 0.97 9.43 -1.17
C LEU A 90 -0.51 9.80 -1.32
N ARG A 91 -1.22 10.04 -0.22
CA ARG A 91 -2.63 10.47 -0.25
C ARG A 91 -2.78 11.79 -0.99
N ASP A 92 -1.94 12.77 -0.71
CA ASP A 92 -1.98 14.08 -1.36
C ASP A 92 -1.73 13.94 -2.87
N GLU A 93 -0.77 13.11 -3.28
CA GLU A 93 -0.52 12.84 -4.69
C GLU A 93 -1.67 12.08 -5.37
N LEU A 94 -2.32 11.13 -4.67
CA LEU A 94 -3.51 10.45 -5.18
C LEU A 94 -4.64 11.45 -5.45
N GLU A 95 -4.87 12.39 -4.54
CA GLU A 95 -5.85 13.47 -4.72
C GLU A 95 -5.48 14.34 -5.95
N ASN A 96 -4.21 14.71 -6.10
CA ASN A 96 -3.73 15.49 -7.25
C ASN A 96 -4.02 14.81 -8.58
N ILE A 97 -3.92 13.48 -8.65
CA ILE A 97 -4.20 12.71 -9.86
C ILE A 97 -5.67 12.24 -9.95
N GLY A 98 -6.56 12.74 -9.09
CA GLY A 98 -8.01 12.47 -9.14
C GLY A 98 -8.41 11.09 -8.64
N ALA A 99 -7.68 10.52 -7.66
CA ALA A 99 -8.05 9.31 -6.96
C ALA A 99 -8.24 9.63 -5.47
N ARG A 100 -9.48 9.56 -4.96
CA ARG A 100 -9.79 10.09 -3.63
C ARG A 100 -9.57 9.04 -2.55
N PHE A 101 -8.59 9.30 -1.68
CA PHE A 101 -8.29 8.47 -0.52
C PHE A 101 -8.26 9.31 0.76
N SER A 102 -8.73 8.76 1.87
CA SER A 102 -8.58 9.35 3.20
C SER A 102 -7.56 8.60 4.03
N TYR A 103 -6.89 9.30 4.95
CA TYR A 103 -6.14 8.64 6.01
C TYR A 103 -7.12 8.01 7.00
N MET A 104 -7.05 6.69 7.17
CA MET A 104 -8.03 5.94 7.94
C MET A 104 -7.56 5.63 9.36
N ASP A 105 -6.37 5.03 9.49
CA ASP A 105 -5.84 4.52 10.76
C ASP A 105 -4.34 4.22 10.66
N ASP A 106 -3.71 3.95 11.79
CA ASP A 106 -2.31 3.53 11.87
C ASP A 106 -2.01 2.71 13.14
N ASP A 107 -0.92 1.93 13.10
CA ASP A 107 -0.45 1.14 14.24
C ASP A 107 1.07 1.29 14.39
N GLU A 108 1.49 1.97 15.46
CA GLU A 108 2.89 2.28 15.75
C GLU A 108 3.75 1.02 16.00
N PRO A 109 3.32 0.02 16.80
CA PRO A 109 4.07 -1.22 16.98
C PRO A 109 4.40 -1.93 15.65
N SER A 110 3.46 -1.89 14.70
CA SER A 110 3.61 -2.49 13.38
C SER A 110 4.21 -1.55 12.32
N ARG A 111 4.41 -0.27 12.66
CA ARG A 111 4.88 0.80 11.76
C ARG A 111 4.13 0.82 10.43
N ILE A 112 2.80 0.90 10.53
CA ILE A 112 1.89 0.83 9.39
C ILE A 112 0.90 1.99 9.45
N ALA A 113 0.60 2.58 8.29
CA ALA A 113 -0.47 3.53 8.08
C ALA A 113 -1.42 3.01 7.00
N VAL A 114 -2.71 3.31 7.13
CA VAL A 114 -3.75 2.82 6.22
C VAL A 114 -4.51 3.97 5.60
N LEU A 115 -4.63 3.94 4.28
CA LEU A 115 -5.51 4.82 3.51
C LEU A 115 -6.76 4.06 3.07
N GLN A 116 -7.92 4.73 3.05
CA GLN A 116 -9.19 4.17 2.59
C GLN A 116 -9.66 4.88 1.33
N ASN A 117 -10.11 4.10 0.35
CA ASN A 117 -10.64 4.62 -0.90
C ASN A 117 -12.05 5.19 -0.69
N LEU A 118 -12.27 6.42 -1.11
CA LEU A 118 -13.56 7.11 -1.01
C LEU A 118 -14.46 6.88 -2.23
N ASP A 119 -13.88 6.55 -3.38
CA ASP A 119 -14.61 6.26 -4.63
C ASP A 119 -15.08 4.80 -4.70
N ARG A 120 -14.35 3.90 -4.03
CA ARG A 120 -14.68 2.47 -3.90
C ARG A 120 -14.79 2.10 -2.42
N TYR A 121 -15.70 2.76 -1.73
CA TYR A 121 -15.86 2.65 -0.29
C TYR A 121 -16.43 1.28 0.15
N VAL A 122 -15.85 0.71 1.20
CA VAL A 122 -16.41 -0.37 2.01
C VAL A 122 -16.05 -0.13 3.47
N ASP A 123 -16.91 -0.58 4.39
CA ASP A 123 -16.64 -0.45 5.81
C ASP A 123 -15.37 -1.19 6.24
N ARG A 124 -14.65 -0.59 7.19
CA ARG A 124 -13.41 -1.16 7.75
C ARG A 124 -13.65 -2.52 8.41
N TRP A 125 -14.82 -2.68 9.03
CA TRP A 125 -15.19 -3.87 9.79
C TRP A 125 -15.87 -4.90 8.89
N ILE A 126 -15.36 -6.13 8.92
CA ILE A 126 -16.04 -7.26 8.32
C ILE A 126 -17.13 -7.69 9.31
N VAL A 127 -18.39 -7.41 8.97
CA VAL A 127 -19.54 -7.92 9.71
C VAL A 127 -19.57 -9.44 9.54
N LYS A 128 -19.75 -10.18 10.64
CA LYS A 128 -19.80 -11.64 10.56
C LYS A 128 -21.05 -12.07 9.77
N PRO A 129 -20.98 -13.14 8.97
CA PRO A 129 -22.17 -13.72 8.36
C PRO A 129 -23.20 -14.05 9.46
N GLY A 130 -24.41 -13.46 9.38
CA GLY A 130 -25.49 -13.62 10.35
C GLY A 130 -25.80 -12.39 11.24
N GLU A 131 -24.94 -11.36 11.25
CA GLU A 131 -25.16 -10.12 12.02
C GLU A 131 -25.78 -8.98 11.17
N ARG A 132 -26.03 -9.22 9.88
CA ARG A 132 -26.86 -8.34 9.03
C ARG A 132 -28.31 -8.75 9.18
N ALA A 133 -29.04 -8.05 10.06
CA ALA A 133 -30.50 -8.16 10.22
C ALA A 133 -31.23 -7.68 8.96
#